data_AF-A0A538BSC1-F1
#
_entry.id   AF-A0A538BSC1-F1
#
_cell.length_a   1.000
_cell.length_b   1.000
_cell.length_c   1.000
_cell.angle_alpha   90.00
_cell.angle_beta   90.00
_cell.angle_gamma   90.00
#
_symmetry.space_group_name_H-M   'P 1'
#
loop_
_entity.id
_entity.type
_entity.pdbx_description
1 polymer ?
#
loop_
_entity_poly.entity_id
_entity_poly.type
_entity_poly.pdbx_seq_one_letter_code
_entity_poly.pdbx_strand_id
1 'polypeptide(L)'
;MHPIRAERRPRVSRCLAGASLLLLGGCAKEGISPQGQDVHQLYIVIMLLAAPVFLLVEGLLIWNVVRYRKRDDASPPQTTGGNRSLGVFFAIPAVIVATLFPFGEATLMKIEKPEVPQVKINVEGFQWEWTFLYLNEGIFVSGKTASDTAPQQPAQMYLPVDEPVEIDLTSRDVIHSFFVPDLLFKRDAIPGRMTSFTFTPTVLGTFHAQCAEFCGLFHSKMTFEVHVVSPPDYQAWILQERKAAASVTCAPSGSTLNLVAHNISWNTNCLAVPAQQPFTVSVTNQDDGIQHNFSIYDSFFEKKTYFTSPKLLGPASETLHASGLPPGHYYFQCDVHGPAMSGSFVVAAPGSSP
;
A
#
# COMPACT_ATOMS: atom_id res chain seq x y z
N MET A 1 -7.65 79.60 7.39
CA MET A 1 -7.02 78.61 8.29
C MET A 1 -8.13 77.91 9.08
N HIS A 2 -8.49 76.68 8.69
CA HIS A 2 -9.42 75.82 9.43
C HIS A 2 -8.65 74.57 9.88
N PRO A 3 -8.77 74.14 11.16
CA PRO A 3 -8.03 73.00 11.67
C PRO A 3 -8.67 71.68 11.19
N ILE A 4 -7.83 70.77 10.68
CA ILE A 4 -8.23 69.41 10.30
C ILE A 4 -8.50 68.63 11.59
N ARG A 5 -9.75 68.19 11.75
CA ARG A 5 -10.24 67.41 12.90
C ARG A 5 -9.76 65.97 12.77
N ALA A 6 -9.07 65.46 13.78
CA ALA A 6 -8.61 64.08 13.84
C ALA A 6 -9.79 63.09 13.89
N GLU A 7 -9.87 62.18 12.92
CA GLU A 7 -10.83 61.07 12.93
C GLU A 7 -10.42 60.01 13.97
N ARG A 8 -11.33 59.72 14.90
CA ARG A 8 -11.22 58.59 15.83
C ARG A 8 -11.55 57.30 15.08
N ARG A 9 -10.58 56.37 14.98
CA ARG A 9 -10.83 55.00 14.52
C ARG A 9 -11.70 54.24 15.54
N PRO A 10 -12.71 53.47 15.12
CA PRO A 10 -13.53 52.68 16.04
C PRO A 10 -12.71 51.50 16.58
N ARG A 11 -12.83 51.27 17.89
CA ARG A 11 -12.30 50.08 18.56
C ARG A 11 -13.15 48.87 18.14
N VAL A 12 -12.62 48.06 17.22
CA VAL A 12 -13.14 46.70 17.00
C VAL A 12 -12.71 45.89 18.22
N SER A 13 -13.63 45.71 19.15
CA SER A 13 -13.44 44.88 20.34
C SER A 13 -14.42 43.72 20.28
N ARG A 14 -13.87 42.52 20.50
CA ARG A 14 -14.53 41.28 20.96
C ARG A 14 -15.42 40.56 19.94
N CYS A 15 -14.83 39.54 19.31
CA CYS A 15 -15.54 38.30 18.93
C CYS A 15 -14.57 37.14 18.59
N LEU A 16 -13.44 36.99 19.30
CA LEU A 16 -12.44 35.95 18.97
C LEU A 16 -12.18 34.89 20.06
N ALA A 17 -12.87 34.94 21.19
CA ALA A 17 -12.60 33.99 22.29
C ALA A 17 -13.44 32.69 22.25
N GLY A 18 -14.46 32.59 21.37
CA GLY A 18 -15.39 31.45 21.37
C GLY A 18 -15.16 30.39 20.29
N ALA A 19 -14.40 30.69 19.23
CA ALA A 19 -14.27 29.80 18.08
C ALA A 19 -13.01 28.90 18.11
N SER A 20 -12.03 29.19 18.98
CA SER A 20 -10.71 28.55 18.92
C SER A 20 -10.63 27.16 19.58
N LEU A 21 -11.59 26.79 20.43
CA LEU A 21 -11.65 25.43 21.01
C LEU A 21 -12.37 24.41 20.12
N LEU A 22 -13.15 24.86 19.13
CA LEU A 22 -13.86 23.97 18.19
C LEU A 22 -13.02 23.57 16.97
N LEU A 23 -11.83 24.15 16.78
CA LEU A 23 -10.97 23.92 15.61
C LEU A 23 -9.76 23.01 15.88
N LEU A 24 -9.54 22.56 17.12
CA LEU A 24 -8.38 21.73 17.49
C LEU A 24 -8.63 20.21 17.39
N GLY A 25 -9.88 19.80 17.15
CA GLY A 25 -10.22 18.43 16.80
C GLY A 25 -10.46 18.34 15.31
N GLY A 26 -9.40 18.30 14.49
CA GLY A 26 -9.56 17.63 13.21
C GLY A 26 -10.04 16.22 13.54
N CYS A 27 -11.29 15.88 13.19
CA CYS A 27 -11.87 14.56 13.48
C CYS A 27 -11.13 13.51 12.66
N ALA A 28 -9.94 13.11 13.13
CA ALA A 28 -9.32 11.87 12.71
C ALA A 28 -10.29 10.76 13.10
N LYS A 29 -10.66 9.92 12.13
CA LYS A 29 -11.52 8.78 12.39
C LYS A 29 -10.73 7.78 13.22
N GLU A 30 -11.39 7.13 14.18
CA GLU A 30 -10.79 6.00 14.90
C GLU A 30 -10.50 4.85 13.93
N GLY A 31 -9.40 4.15 14.18
CA GLY A 31 -9.05 2.97 13.40
C GLY A 31 -10.02 1.81 13.64
N ILE A 32 -10.24 0.98 12.62
CA ILE A 32 -11.10 -0.20 12.67
C ILE A 32 -10.45 -1.42 13.33
N SER A 33 -9.36 -1.22 14.08
CA SER A 33 -8.63 -2.25 14.81
C SER A 33 -8.14 -1.69 16.15
N PRO A 34 -7.88 -2.54 17.17
CA PRO A 34 -7.30 -2.09 18.43
C PRO A 34 -5.97 -1.33 18.23
N GLN A 35 -5.13 -1.79 17.31
CA GLN A 35 -3.88 -1.13 16.94
C GLN A 35 -4.13 0.27 16.38
N GLY A 36 -5.11 0.42 15.48
CA GLY A 36 -5.48 1.72 14.93
C GLY A 36 -6.07 2.67 15.98
N GLN A 37 -6.83 2.14 16.95
CA GLN A 37 -7.34 2.92 18.08
C GLN A 37 -6.21 3.45 18.97
N ASP A 38 -5.17 2.66 19.22
CA ASP A 38 -3.98 3.10 19.96
C ASP A 38 -3.21 4.20 19.21
N VAL A 39 -3.06 4.08 17.89
CA VAL A 39 -2.45 5.12 17.04
C VAL A 39 -3.28 6.41 17.10
N HIS A 40 -4.61 6.31 17.00
CA HIS A 40 -5.51 7.46 17.13
C HIS A 40 -5.40 8.12 18.50
N GLN A 41 -5.35 7.34 19.59
CA GLN A 41 -5.20 7.88 20.94
C GLN A 41 -3.87 8.62 21.11
N LEU A 42 -2.76 8.06 20.60
CA LEU A 42 -1.46 8.73 20.59
C LEU A 42 -1.51 10.05 19.82
N TYR A 43 -2.15 10.05 18.63
CA TYR A 43 -2.35 11.26 17.84
C TYR A 43 -3.10 12.35 18.62
N ILE A 44 -4.23 12.01 19.27
CA ILE A 44 -5.02 12.97 20.05
C ILE A 44 -4.20 13.54 21.21
N VAL A 45 -3.47 12.70 21.95
CA VAL A 45 -2.62 13.16 23.06
C VAL A 45 -1.52 14.11 22.56
N ILE A 46 -0.82 13.76 21.48
CA ILE A 46 0.23 14.62 20.89
C ILE A 46 -0.37 15.95 20.41
N MET A 47 -1.51 15.92 19.73
CA MET A 47 -2.20 17.13 19.25
C MET A 47 -2.60 18.06 20.40
N LEU A 48 -3.14 17.51 21.49
CA LEU A 48 -3.49 18.29 22.68
C LEU A 48 -2.27 18.92 23.36
N LEU A 49 -1.12 18.23 23.37
CA LEU A 49 0.13 18.77 23.92
C LEU A 49 0.79 19.80 22.99
N ALA A 50 0.68 19.61 21.66
CA ALA A 50 1.23 20.53 20.67
C ALA A 50 0.44 21.84 20.57
N ALA A 51 -0.88 21.80 20.76
CA ALA A 51 -1.75 22.97 20.60
C ALA A 51 -1.36 24.18 21.46
N PRO A 52 -1.07 24.06 22.78
CA PRO A 52 -0.58 25.19 23.59
C PRO A 52 0.74 25.78 23.08
N VAL A 53 1.68 24.93 22.63
CA VAL A 53 2.97 25.38 22.09
C VAL A 53 2.76 26.15 20.79
N PHE A 54 1.94 25.61 19.89
CA PHE A 54 1.56 26.27 18.65
C PHE A 54 0.90 27.64 18.92
N LEU A 55 -0.10 27.69 19.79
CA LEU A 55 -0.80 28.92 20.14
C LEU A 55 0.12 29.96 20.80
N LEU A 56 1.08 29.52 21.61
CA LEU A 56 2.07 30.39 22.22
C LEU A 56 3.00 30.98 21.15
N VAL A 57 3.56 30.14 20.28
CA VAL A 57 4.51 30.57 19.24
C VAL A 57 3.82 31.49 18.24
N GLU A 58 2.68 31.08 17.69
CA GLU A 58 1.89 31.91 16.76
C GLU A 58 1.41 33.20 17.43
N GLY A 59 0.96 33.12 18.68
CA GLY A 59 0.55 34.28 19.46
C GLY A 59 1.68 35.29 19.65
N LEU A 60 2.89 34.82 19.98
CA LEU A 60 4.09 35.66 20.11
C LEU A 60 4.53 36.23 18.75
N LEU A 61 4.46 35.45 17.67
CA LEU A 61 4.78 35.93 16.32
C LEU A 61 3.82 37.04 15.88
N ILE A 62 2.51 36.81 16.00
CA ILE A 62 1.48 37.81 15.71
C ILE A 62 1.67 39.05 16.59
N TRP A 63 1.90 38.87 17.89
CA TRP A 63 2.18 39.98 18.79
C TRP A 63 3.42 40.75 18.34
N ASN A 64 4.50 40.09 17.97
CA ASN A 64 5.73 40.73 17.50
C ASN A 64 5.49 41.54 16.21
N VAL A 65 4.79 40.95 15.24
CA VAL A 65 4.43 41.63 13.98
C VAL A 65 3.59 42.87 14.26
N VAL A 66 2.59 42.79 15.14
CA VAL A 66 1.70 43.94 15.43
C VAL A 66 2.40 45.00 16.29
N ARG A 67 3.12 44.57 17.33
CA ARG A 67 3.74 45.45 18.33
C ARG A 67 5.00 46.14 17.81
N TYR A 68 5.82 45.43 17.04
CA TYR A 68 7.11 45.89 16.54
C TYR A 68 7.15 46.13 15.02
N ARG A 69 6.00 46.21 14.33
CA ARG A 69 5.96 46.70 12.94
C ARG A 69 6.67 48.05 12.80
N LYS A 70 7.33 48.25 11.66
CA LYS A 70 7.95 49.52 11.28
C LYS A 70 6.94 50.66 11.37
N ARG A 71 7.30 51.75 12.06
CA ARG A 71 6.50 52.99 12.18
C ARG A 71 7.26 54.23 11.73
N ASP A 72 8.57 54.16 11.75
CA ASP A 72 9.54 55.18 11.36
C ASP A 72 10.75 54.51 10.70
N ASP A 73 11.70 55.32 10.23
CA ASP A 73 12.94 54.85 9.60
C ASP A 73 14.09 54.60 10.59
N ALA A 74 13.79 54.56 11.90
CA ALA A 74 14.79 54.26 12.91
C ALA A 74 15.21 52.79 12.85
N SER A 75 16.52 52.53 12.94
CA SER A 75 17.04 51.16 13.01
C SER A 75 16.64 50.48 14.33
N PRO A 76 16.26 49.19 14.31
CA PRO A 76 15.92 48.46 15.53
C PRO A 76 17.15 48.25 16.42
N PRO A 77 16.99 48.22 17.76
CA PRO A 77 18.08 47.91 18.68
C PRO A 77 18.73 46.56 18.33
N GLN A 78 20.06 46.53 18.28
CA GLN A 78 20.83 45.30 18.08
C GLN A 78 21.21 44.70 19.43
N THR A 79 20.76 43.49 19.71
CA THR A 79 21.07 42.77 20.96
C THR A 79 21.60 41.37 20.63
N THR A 80 22.65 40.92 21.32
CA THR A 80 23.33 39.64 21.06
C THR A 80 22.78 38.45 21.83
N GLY A 81 21.68 38.62 22.59
CA GLY A 81 21.15 37.57 23.47
C GLY A 81 22.08 37.25 24.64
N GLY A 82 21.69 36.34 25.53
CA GLY A 82 22.52 35.93 26.68
C GLY A 82 22.48 34.44 26.95
N ASN A 83 23.47 33.92 27.68
CA ASN A 83 23.60 32.48 27.97
C ASN A 83 22.35 31.89 28.65
N ARG A 84 21.64 32.69 29.46
CA ARG A 84 20.38 32.27 30.10
C ARG A 84 19.26 32.00 29.10
N SER A 85 19.05 32.90 28.13
CA SER A 85 18.01 32.70 27.11
C SER A 85 18.36 31.53 26.19
N LEU A 86 19.65 31.34 25.89
CA LEU A 86 20.13 30.21 25.13
C LEU A 86 19.90 28.88 25.87
N GLY A 87 20.21 28.84 27.17
CA GLY A 87 19.97 27.66 28.01
C GLY A 87 18.50 27.27 28.06
N VAL A 88 17.59 28.23 28.25
CA VAL A 88 16.13 27.99 28.25
C VAL A 88 15.65 27.49 26.88
N PHE A 89 16.16 28.08 25.80
CA PHE A 89 15.80 27.71 24.43
C PHE A 89 16.11 26.24 24.10
N PHE A 90 17.22 25.69 24.61
CA PHE A 90 17.56 24.28 24.43
C PHE A 90 16.92 23.36 25.47
N ALA A 91 16.80 23.80 26.73
CA ALA A 91 16.27 22.98 27.81
C ALA A 91 14.80 22.60 27.60
N ILE A 92 13.96 23.54 27.15
CA ILE A 92 12.52 23.28 26.98
C ILE A 92 12.25 22.18 25.93
N PRO A 93 12.75 22.27 24.68
CA PRO A 93 12.57 21.19 23.70
C PRO A 93 13.17 19.86 24.14
N ALA A 94 14.34 19.88 24.80
CA ALA A 94 14.97 18.67 25.30
C ALA A 94 14.09 17.93 26.31
N VAL A 95 13.48 18.64 27.27
CA VAL A 95 12.55 18.05 28.24
C VAL A 95 11.27 17.54 27.57
N ILE A 96 10.73 18.29 26.61
CA ILE A 96 9.54 17.86 25.85
C ILE A 96 9.82 16.54 25.13
N VAL A 97 10.92 16.45 24.38
CA VAL A 97 11.30 15.22 23.66
C VAL A 97 11.59 14.07 24.63
N ALA A 98 12.33 14.32 25.71
CA ALA A 98 12.63 13.30 26.72
C ALA A 98 11.36 12.73 27.39
N THR A 99 10.28 13.51 27.45
CA THR A 99 8.99 13.09 27.99
C THR A 99 8.12 12.38 26.95
N LEU A 100 8.07 12.88 25.71
CA LEU A 100 7.24 12.31 24.64
C LEU A 100 7.79 11.00 24.08
N PHE A 101 9.11 10.84 24.05
CA PHE A 101 9.77 9.68 23.45
C PHE A 101 9.33 8.35 24.09
N PRO A 102 9.38 8.16 25.43
CA PRO A 102 8.91 6.92 26.06
C PRO A 102 7.43 6.63 25.82
N PHE A 103 6.59 7.66 25.70
CA PHE A 103 5.16 7.51 25.44
C PHE A 103 4.89 6.99 24.02
N GLY A 104 5.59 7.55 23.03
CA GLY A 104 5.54 7.06 21.64
C GLY A 104 6.05 5.63 21.54
N GLU A 105 7.19 5.34 22.17
CA GLU A 105 7.81 4.00 22.15
C GLU A 105 6.92 2.95 22.83
N ALA A 106 6.29 3.27 23.96
CA ALA A 106 5.37 2.36 24.63
C ALA A 106 4.16 2.01 23.75
N THR A 107 3.65 2.98 22.99
CA THR A 107 2.57 2.74 22.02
C THR A 107 3.07 1.88 20.86
N LEU A 108 4.26 2.17 20.32
CA LEU A 108 4.88 1.39 19.25
C LEU A 108 5.05 -0.09 19.65
N MET A 109 5.62 -0.35 20.83
CA MET A 109 5.79 -1.71 21.35
C MET A 109 4.46 -2.45 21.52
N LYS A 110 3.37 -1.73 21.84
CA LYS A 110 2.04 -2.32 21.98
C LYS A 110 1.46 -2.72 20.62
N ILE A 111 1.55 -1.86 19.61
CA ILE A 111 0.99 -2.11 18.28
C ILE A 111 1.80 -3.12 17.47
N GLU A 112 3.11 -3.24 17.71
CA GLU A 112 3.98 -4.21 17.02
C GLU A 112 4.00 -5.59 17.69
N LYS A 113 3.29 -5.76 18.81
CA LYS A 113 3.22 -7.03 19.51
C LYS A 113 2.50 -8.07 18.63
N PRO A 114 3.15 -9.18 18.25
CA PRO A 114 2.51 -10.21 17.45
C PRO A 114 1.34 -10.88 18.19
N GLU A 115 0.26 -11.16 17.48
CA GLU A 115 -0.85 -12.00 17.95
C GLU A 115 -0.81 -13.37 17.26
N VAL A 116 -1.51 -14.36 17.80
CA VAL A 116 -1.62 -15.68 17.14
C VAL A 116 -2.63 -15.54 15.99
N PRO A 117 -2.22 -15.65 14.72
CA PRO A 117 -3.11 -15.39 13.60
C PRO A 117 -4.06 -16.56 13.33
N GLN A 118 -5.28 -16.23 12.92
CA GLN A 118 -6.22 -17.17 12.32
C GLN A 118 -6.05 -17.23 10.80
N VAL A 119 -5.65 -16.10 10.19
CA VAL A 119 -5.41 -16.00 8.75
C VAL A 119 -3.97 -15.49 8.52
N LYS A 120 -3.23 -16.15 7.64
CA LYS A 120 -1.92 -15.68 7.16
C LYS A 120 -1.95 -15.36 5.68
N ILE A 121 -1.53 -14.16 5.33
CA ILE A 121 -1.53 -13.68 3.95
C ILE A 121 -0.14 -13.16 3.58
N ASN A 122 0.46 -13.74 2.55
CA ASN A 122 1.61 -13.13 1.89
C ASN A 122 1.11 -12.03 0.96
N VAL A 123 1.63 -10.82 1.12
CA VAL A 123 1.27 -9.66 0.31
C VAL A 123 2.49 -9.23 -0.49
N GLU A 124 2.33 -9.23 -1.81
CA GLU A 124 3.38 -8.84 -2.74
C GLU A 124 2.94 -7.59 -3.53
N GLY A 125 3.68 -6.49 -3.35
CA GLY A 125 3.56 -5.28 -4.17
C GLY A 125 4.42 -5.39 -5.43
N PHE A 126 3.91 -4.87 -6.55
CA PHE A 126 4.63 -4.79 -7.82
C PHE A 126 4.05 -3.65 -8.68
N GLN A 127 4.75 -3.21 -9.71
CA GLN A 127 4.32 -2.15 -10.61
C GLN A 127 3.17 -2.64 -11.51
N TRP A 128 1.93 -2.16 -11.36
CA TRP A 128 1.40 -1.23 -10.33
C TRP A 128 0.13 -1.80 -9.68
N GLU A 129 0.26 -2.97 -9.07
CA GLU A 129 -0.82 -3.68 -8.38
C GLU A 129 -0.34 -4.54 -7.21
N TRP A 130 -1.30 -5.12 -6.50
CA TRP A 130 -1.07 -5.99 -5.34
C TRP A 130 -1.46 -7.44 -5.61
N THR A 131 -0.77 -8.37 -4.95
CA THR A 131 -1.20 -9.78 -4.84
C THR A 131 -1.36 -10.14 -3.38
N PHE A 132 -2.48 -10.80 -3.05
CA PHE A 132 -2.76 -11.38 -1.75
C PHE A 132 -2.76 -12.89 -1.88
N LEU A 133 -1.83 -13.58 -1.21
CA LEU A 133 -1.73 -15.04 -1.20
C LEU A 133 -2.17 -15.55 0.17
N TYR A 134 -3.31 -16.22 0.21
CA TYR A 134 -3.90 -16.80 1.41
C TYR A 134 -3.28 -18.17 1.65
N LEU A 135 -2.30 -18.24 2.56
CA LEU A 135 -1.43 -19.40 2.68
C LEU A 135 -2.16 -20.62 3.24
N ASN A 136 -3.02 -20.41 4.22
CA ASN A 136 -3.82 -21.46 4.84
C ASN A 136 -4.85 -22.01 3.84
N GLU A 137 -5.30 -21.18 2.91
CA GLU A 137 -6.39 -21.46 1.99
C GLU A 137 -5.93 -21.93 0.61
N GLY A 138 -4.66 -21.73 0.25
CA GLY A 138 -4.13 -22.14 -1.04
C GLY A 138 -4.73 -21.37 -2.22
N ILE A 139 -5.17 -20.13 -2.00
CA ILE A 139 -5.67 -19.23 -3.06
C ILE A 139 -4.85 -17.94 -3.13
N PHE A 140 -4.93 -17.24 -4.26
CA PHE A 140 -4.39 -15.90 -4.39
C PHE A 140 -5.38 -14.99 -5.12
N VAL A 141 -5.33 -13.71 -4.81
CA VAL A 141 -6.07 -12.66 -5.50
C VAL A 141 -5.06 -11.64 -5.99
N SER A 142 -5.10 -11.31 -7.28
CA SER A 142 -4.22 -10.30 -7.87
C SER A 142 -5.04 -9.25 -8.59
N GLY A 143 -4.67 -8.00 -8.38
CA GLY A 143 -5.23 -6.89 -9.14
C GLY A 143 -4.69 -6.85 -10.57
N LYS A 144 -5.34 -6.08 -11.43
CA LYS A 144 -4.87 -5.78 -12.79
C LYS A 144 -4.74 -4.28 -12.98
N THR A 145 -3.54 -3.87 -13.35
CA THR A 145 -3.24 -2.50 -13.76
C THR A 145 -4.14 -2.12 -14.94
N ALA A 146 -4.60 -0.87 -15.00
CA ALA A 146 -5.31 -0.35 -16.17
C ALA A 146 -4.47 -0.45 -17.45
N SER A 147 -5.14 -0.69 -18.57
CA SER A 147 -4.57 -0.70 -19.92
C SER A 147 -5.44 0.09 -20.90
N ASP A 148 -4.97 0.27 -22.14
CA ASP A 148 -5.79 0.90 -23.21
C ASP A 148 -7.07 0.11 -23.52
N THR A 149 -7.08 -1.19 -23.20
CA THR A 149 -8.15 -2.13 -23.57
C THR A 149 -8.99 -2.58 -22.39
N ALA A 150 -8.57 -2.33 -21.14
CA ALA A 150 -9.29 -2.72 -19.95
C ALA A 150 -9.12 -1.71 -18.81
N PRO A 151 -10.20 -1.38 -18.07
CA PRO A 151 -10.09 -0.56 -16.87
C PRO A 151 -9.30 -1.30 -15.79
N GLN A 152 -8.77 -0.53 -14.83
CA GLN A 152 -8.13 -1.10 -13.64
C GLN A 152 -9.09 -2.04 -12.89
N GLN A 153 -8.57 -3.16 -12.40
CA GLN A 153 -9.27 -4.07 -11.50
C GLN A 153 -8.47 -4.17 -10.18
N PRO A 154 -8.80 -3.35 -9.18
CA PRO A 154 -8.11 -3.39 -7.89
C PRO A 154 -8.12 -4.78 -7.28
N ALA A 155 -7.02 -5.18 -6.67
CA ALA A 155 -6.98 -6.41 -5.88
C ALA A 155 -7.97 -6.31 -4.70
N GLN A 156 -8.64 -7.41 -4.37
CA GLN A 156 -9.57 -7.46 -3.22
C GLN A 156 -9.02 -8.42 -2.15
N MET A 157 -8.80 -7.89 -0.95
CA MET A 157 -8.40 -8.67 0.22
C MET A 157 -9.61 -8.87 1.13
N TYR A 158 -10.00 -10.11 1.40
CA TYR A 158 -11.07 -10.45 2.32
C TYR A 158 -10.49 -10.90 3.66
N LEU A 159 -11.03 -10.36 4.76
CA LEU A 159 -10.59 -10.65 6.11
C LEU A 159 -11.81 -11.01 6.98
N PRO A 160 -11.72 -12.01 7.86
CA PRO A 160 -12.74 -12.25 8.87
C PRO A 160 -12.69 -11.18 9.98
N VAL A 161 -13.86 -10.66 10.38
CA VAL A 161 -13.97 -9.74 11.52
C VAL A 161 -13.64 -10.43 12.84
N ASP A 162 -13.06 -9.69 13.78
CA ASP A 162 -12.67 -10.12 15.14
C ASP A 162 -11.64 -11.26 15.19
N GLU A 163 -10.97 -11.55 14.08
CA GLU A 163 -9.94 -12.58 13.96
C GLU A 163 -8.57 -11.95 13.64
N PRO A 164 -7.50 -12.29 14.38
CA PRO A 164 -6.17 -11.76 14.08
C PRO A 164 -5.64 -12.24 12.72
N VAL A 165 -5.16 -11.28 11.92
CA VAL A 165 -4.59 -11.51 10.59
C VAL A 165 -3.11 -11.17 10.61
N GLU A 166 -2.26 -12.10 10.20
CA GLU A 166 -0.83 -11.87 9.97
C GLU A 166 -0.57 -11.64 8.48
N ILE A 167 0.11 -10.52 8.20
CA ILE A 167 0.55 -10.15 6.87
C ILE A 167 2.07 -10.27 6.80
N ASP A 168 2.54 -11.04 5.82
CA ASP A 168 3.93 -11.12 5.41
C ASP A 168 4.10 -10.32 4.11
N LEU A 169 4.66 -9.12 4.23
CA LEU A 169 4.72 -8.12 3.17
C LEU A 169 6.11 -8.07 2.53
N THR A 170 6.15 -8.10 1.19
CA THR A 170 7.36 -7.91 0.39
C THR A 170 7.03 -7.23 -0.95
N SER A 171 8.07 -6.84 -1.69
CA SER A 171 7.94 -6.35 -3.06
C SER A 171 8.74 -7.20 -4.04
N ARG A 172 8.27 -7.26 -5.30
CA ARG A 172 8.97 -7.96 -6.39
C ARG A 172 9.96 -7.08 -7.16
N ASP A 173 9.76 -5.76 -7.16
CA ASP A 173 10.47 -4.84 -8.04
C ASP A 173 11.08 -3.64 -7.31
N VAL A 174 10.29 -2.61 -7.01
CA VAL A 174 10.67 -1.37 -6.35
C VAL A 174 9.99 -1.27 -4.99
N ILE A 175 10.30 -0.25 -4.20
CA ILE A 175 9.63 -0.08 -2.90
C ILE A 175 8.18 0.35 -3.15
N HIS A 176 7.24 -0.30 -2.45
CA HIS A 176 5.84 0.12 -2.32
C HIS A 176 5.51 0.30 -0.85
N SER A 177 4.32 0.77 -0.51
CA SER A 177 3.87 0.81 0.89
C SER A 177 2.41 0.42 0.98
N PHE A 178 2.14 -0.67 1.72
CA PHE A 178 0.80 -1.14 2.01
C PHE A 178 0.19 -0.16 3.00
N PHE A 179 -0.89 0.53 2.60
CA PHE A 179 -1.55 1.51 3.46
C PHE A 179 -3.08 1.38 3.39
N VAL A 180 -3.67 1.13 4.56
CA VAL A 180 -5.12 1.10 4.76
C VAL A 180 -5.47 2.23 5.73
N PRO A 181 -5.97 3.39 5.24
CA PRO A 181 -6.28 4.54 6.09
C PRO A 181 -7.21 4.23 7.25
N ASP A 182 -8.25 3.43 7.04
CA ASP A 182 -9.19 3.04 8.09
C ASP A 182 -8.57 2.14 9.17
N LEU A 183 -7.44 1.47 8.90
CA LEU A 183 -6.65 0.77 9.93
C LEU A 183 -5.65 1.70 10.63
N LEU A 184 -5.46 2.94 10.15
CA LEU A 184 -4.39 3.84 10.55
C LEU A 184 -3.00 3.17 10.52
N PHE A 185 -2.81 2.24 9.59
CA PHE A 185 -1.62 1.41 9.51
C PHE A 185 -0.99 1.44 8.13
N LYS A 186 0.33 1.65 8.09
CA LYS A 186 1.15 1.45 6.88
C LYS A 186 2.41 0.66 7.17
N ARG A 187 2.88 -0.09 6.17
CA ARG A 187 4.19 -0.74 6.19
C ARG A 187 4.76 -0.82 4.78
N ASP A 188 6.05 -0.60 4.65
CA ASP A 188 6.72 -0.61 3.34
C ASP A 188 6.98 -2.04 2.88
N ALA A 189 6.66 -2.30 1.61
CA ALA A 189 6.97 -3.51 0.89
C ALA A 189 8.32 -3.33 0.19
N ILE A 190 9.35 -4.00 0.69
CA ILE A 190 10.75 -3.76 0.30
C ILE A 190 11.28 -4.97 -0.48
N PRO A 191 11.82 -4.79 -1.70
CA PRO A 191 12.42 -5.88 -2.46
C PRO A 191 13.52 -6.59 -1.67
N GLY A 192 13.45 -7.92 -1.61
CA GLY A 192 14.44 -8.75 -0.90
C GLY A 192 14.34 -8.74 0.64
N ARG A 193 13.32 -8.08 1.21
CA ARG A 193 13.07 -8.07 2.65
C ARG A 193 11.61 -8.36 2.96
N MET A 194 11.39 -9.45 3.69
CA MET A 194 10.07 -9.77 4.21
C MET A 194 9.82 -9.00 5.52
N THR A 195 8.65 -8.36 5.61
CA THR A 195 8.21 -7.61 6.80
C THR A 195 6.88 -8.17 7.28
N SER A 196 6.82 -8.61 8.54
CA SER A 196 5.62 -9.21 9.11
C SER A 196 4.94 -8.26 10.08
N PHE A 197 3.61 -8.25 10.09
CA PHE A 197 2.81 -7.53 11.09
C PHE A 197 1.45 -8.19 11.29
N THR A 198 0.84 -7.96 12.44
CA THR A 198 -0.47 -8.50 12.80
C THR A 198 -1.45 -7.38 13.12
N PHE A 199 -2.71 -7.54 12.73
CA PHE A 199 -3.80 -6.67 13.15
C PHE A 199 -5.12 -7.44 13.21
N THR A 200 -6.08 -6.91 13.96
CA THR A 200 -7.40 -7.55 14.14
C THR A 200 -8.49 -6.56 13.74
N PRO A 201 -9.15 -6.73 12.58
CA PRO A 201 -10.22 -5.84 12.13
C PRO A 201 -11.50 -6.10 12.95
N THR A 202 -12.14 -5.06 13.47
CA THR A 202 -13.31 -5.17 14.36
C THR A 202 -14.58 -4.55 13.79
N VAL A 203 -14.52 -4.01 12.58
CA VAL A 203 -15.64 -3.36 11.90
C VAL A 203 -15.87 -3.99 10.54
N LEU A 204 -17.06 -4.54 10.33
CA LEU A 204 -17.50 -5.07 9.04
C LEU A 204 -17.58 -3.94 7.99
N GLY A 205 -17.23 -4.26 6.74
CA GLY A 205 -17.38 -3.34 5.62
C GLY A 205 -16.27 -3.44 4.58
N THR A 206 -16.35 -2.57 3.57
CA THR A 206 -15.33 -2.42 2.53
C THR A 206 -14.53 -1.15 2.77
N PHE A 207 -13.22 -1.29 2.86
CA PHE A 207 -12.27 -0.22 3.13
C PHE A 207 -11.33 -0.05 1.95
N HIS A 208 -11.06 1.21 1.60
CA HIS A 208 -10.22 1.53 0.46
C HIS A 208 -8.77 1.63 0.91
N ALA A 209 -7.86 1.14 0.09
CA ALA A 209 -6.44 1.12 0.40
C ALA A 209 -5.61 1.45 -0.84
N GLN A 210 -4.36 1.86 -0.61
CA GLN A 210 -3.51 2.41 -1.66
C GLN A 210 -2.03 2.21 -1.38
N CYS A 211 -1.23 2.29 -2.43
CA CYS A 211 0.22 2.40 -2.30
C CYS A 211 0.59 3.78 -1.72
N ALA A 212 1.42 3.80 -0.67
CA ALA A 212 1.85 5.02 0.01
C ALA A 212 3.36 5.34 -0.14
N GLU A 213 4.06 4.65 -1.04
CA GLU A 213 5.46 4.95 -1.42
C GLU A 213 5.55 5.11 -2.93
N PHE A 214 6.22 6.16 -3.42
CA PHE A 214 6.21 6.49 -4.84
C PHE A 214 6.91 5.38 -5.65
N CYS A 215 6.13 4.67 -6.46
CA CYS A 215 6.60 3.48 -7.17
C CYS A 215 6.55 3.60 -8.71
N GLY A 216 6.44 4.82 -9.26
CA GLY A 216 6.52 5.09 -10.70
C GLY A 216 5.21 5.56 -11.35
N LEU A 217 5.08 5.36 -12.66
CA LEU A 217 4.10 6.00 -13.53
C LEU A 217 2.64 5.86 -13.03
N PHE A 218 2.23 4.65 -12.66
CA PHE A 218 0.87 4.37 -12.19
C PHE A 218 0.77 4.29 -10.65
N HIS A 219 1.70 4.89 -9.91
CA HIS A 219 1.66 4.94 -8.44
C HIS A 219 0.30 5.41 -7.89
N SER A 220 -0.25 6.50 -8.44
CA SER A 220 -1.55 7.04 -8.02
C SER A 220 -2.76 6.14 -8.32
N LYS A 221 -2.58 5.11 -9.15
CA LYS A 221 -3.62 4.14 -9.50
C LYS A 221 -3.51 2.87 -8.69
N MET A 222 -2.35 2.58 -8.08
CA MET A 222 -2.10 1.36 -7.33
C MET A 222 -2.92 1.32 -6.03
N THR A 223 -4.16 0.85 -6.16
CA THR A 223 -5.20 0.81 -5.12
C THR A 223 -5.70 -0.62 -4.95
N PHE A 224 -6.23 -0.93 -3.78
CA PHE A 224 -6.82 -2.22 -3.46
C PHE A 224 -7.96 -2.03 -2.46
N GLU A 225 -8.80 -3.04 -2.32
CA GLU A 225 -9.91 -3.03 -1.37
C GLU A 225 -9.69 -4.07 -0.28
N VAL A 226 -10.10 -3.72 0.94
CA VAL A 226 -10.14 -4.63 2.09
C VAL A 226 -11.60 -4.84 2.48
N HIS A 227 -12.08 -6.07 2.33
CA HIS A 227 -13.43 -6.49 2.68
C HIS A 227 -13.38 -7.24 4.02
N VAL A 228 -13.84 -6.59 5.09
CA VAL A 228 -13.98 -7.23 6.39
C VAL A 228 -15.38 -7.81 6.47
N VAL A 229 -15.45 -9.14 6.52
CA VAL A 229 -16.70 -9.92 6.42
C VAL A 229 -16.88 -10.84 7.63
N SER A 230 -18.07 -11.44 7.75
CA SER A 230 -18.30 -12.45 8.78
C SER A 230 -17.47 -13.73 8.49
N PRO A 231 -17.06 -14.51 9.50
CA PRO A 231 -16.33 -15.75 9.25
C PRO A 231 -17.06 -16.74 8.30
N PRO A 232 -18.40 -16.91 8.36
CA PRO A 232 -19.12 -17.70 7.35
C PRO A 232 -19.00 -17.15 5.92
N ASP A 233 -19.10 -15.83 5.74
CA ASP A 233 -18.98 -15.21 4.42
C ASP A 233 -17.54 -15.31 3.89
N TYR A 234 -16.55 -15.18 4.76
CA TYR A 234 -15.15 -15.43 4.43
C TYR A 234 -14.95 -16.85 3.89
N GLN A 235 -15.46 -17.87 4.58
CA GLN A 235 -15.36 -19.26 4.13
C GLN A 235 -16.11 -19.50 2.81
N ALA A 236 -17.29 -18.90 2.64
CA ALA A 236 -18.04 -18.99 1.38
C ALA A 236 -17.25 -18.38 0.21
N TRP A 237 -16.62 -17.23 0.44
CA TRP A 237 -15.76 -16.57 -0.54
C TRP A 237 -14.54 -17.44 -0.90
N ILE A 238 -13.84 -18.03 0.07
CA ILE A 238 -12.72 -18.97 -0.18
C ILE A 238 -13.15 -20.13 -1.08
N LEU A 239 -14.31 -20.74 -0.80
CA LEU A 239 -14.83 -21.86 -1.60
C LEU A 239 -15.13 -21.44 -3.04
N GLN A 240 -15.64 -20.22 -3.23
CA GLN A 240 -15.90 -19.66 -4.54
C GLN A 240 -14.60 -19.42 -5.32
N GLU A 241 -13.58 -18.82 -4.70
CA GLU A 241 -12.28 -18.57 -5.34
C GLU A 241 -11.57 -19.87 -5.72
N ARG A 242 -11.57 -20.87 -4.84
CA ARG A 242 -11.02 -22.21 -5.16
C ARG A 242 -11.71 -22.83 -6.37
N LYS A 243 -13.04 -22.72 -6.44
CA LYS A 243 -13.82 -23.25 -7.57
C LYS A 243 -13.50 -22.49 -8.87
N ALA A 244 -13.38 -21.17 -8.80
CA ALA A 244 -13.02 -20.33 -9.94
C ALA A 244 -11.63 -20.71 -10.47
N ALA A 245 -10.63 -20.81 -9.60
CA ALA A 245 -9.27 -21.22 -9.96
C ALA A 245 -9.23 -22.62 -10.60
N ALA A 246 -9.97 -23.59 -10.05
CA ALA A 246 -10.07 -24.95 -10.60
C ALA A 246 -10.81 -25.03 -11.95
N SER A 247 -11.63 -24.04 -12.29
CA SER A 247 -12.45 -24.05 -13.51
C SER A 247 -11.75 -23.50 -14.76
N VAL A 248 -10.55 -22.92 -14.63
CA VAL A 248 -9.77 -22.43 -15.78
C VAL A 248 -9.10 -23.60 -16.51
N THR A 249 -9.82 -24.16 -17.48
CA THR A 249 -9.33 -25.23 -18.36
C THR A 249 -9.25 -24.77 -19.81
N CYS A 250 -8.17 -25.12 -20.49
CA CYS A 250 -8.02 -24.99 -21.93
C CYS A 250 -7.40 -26.28 -22.51
N ALA A 251 -7.66 -26.54 -23.79
CA ALA A 251 -7.15 -27.71 -24.48
C ALA A 251 -5.90 -27.33 -25.31
N PRO A 252 -4.90 -28.23 -25.44
CA PRO A 252 -3.76 -27.96 -26.29
C PRO A 252 -4.19 -27.79 -27.75
N SER A 253 -3.82 -26.66 -28.35
CA SER A 253 -4.01 -26.39 -29.79
C SER A 253 -2.76 -26.72 -30.63
N GLY A 254 -1.77 -27.39 -30.04
CA GLY A 254 -0.48 -27.72 -30.64
C GLY A 254 0.65 -27.68 -29.61
N SER A 255 1.90 -27.70 -30.10
CA SER A 255 3.12 -27.59 -29.29
C SER A 255 3.76 -26.20 -29.37
N THR A 256 3.10 -25.21 -29.97
CA THR A 256 3.59 -23.83 -30.08
C THR A 256 2.63 -22.92 -29.35
N LEU A 257 3.14 -22.24 -28.32
CA LEU A 257 2.40 -21.25 -27.56
C LEU A 257 2.77 -19.85 -28.07
N ASN A 258 1.77 -18.99 -28.25
CA ASN A 258 1.96 -17.59 -28.58
C ASN A 258 1.47 -16.72 -27.44
N LEU A 259 2.41 -16.03 -26.79
CA LEU A 259 2.17 -15.22 -25.62
C LEU A 259 2.60 -13.78 -25.91
N VAL A 260 1.65 -12.86 -25.85
CA VAL A 260 1.88 -11.45 -26.14
C VAL A 260 1.65 -10.65 -24.86
N ALA A 261 2.68 -9.93 -24.42
CA ALA A 261 2.58 -8.91 -23.40
C ALA A 261 2.23 -7.57 -24.05
N HIS A 262 1.15 -6.96 -23.58
CA HIS A 262 0.75 -5.62 -23.95
C HIS A 262 -0.02 -4.99 -22.78
N ASN A 263 0.33 -3.77 -22.43
CA ASN A 263 -0.10 -3.03 -21.26
C ASN A 263 -0.06 -3.85 -19.96
N ILE A 264 1.08 -4.49 -19.67
CA ILE A 264 1.32 -5.27 -18.44
C ILE A 264 0.24 -6.36 -18.27
N SER A 265 -0.15 -6.99 -19.38
CA SER A 265 -1.13 -8.08 -19.41
C SER A 265 -0.77 -9.08 -20.50
N TRP A 266 -1.05 -10.37 -20.22
CA TRP A 266 -1.01 -11.39 -21.26
C TRP A 266 -2.29 -11.37 -22.10
N ASN A 267 -2.15 -11.73 -23.38
CA ASN A 267 -3.28 -11.95 -24.28
C ASN A 267 -4.16 -13.15 -23.91
N THR A 268 -3.74 -14.01 -22.98
CA THR A 268 -4.50 -15.17 -22.50
C THR A 268 -4.26 -15.43 -21.01
N ASN A 269 -5.25 -16.02 -20.35
CA ASN A 269 -5.17 -16.51 -18.97
C ASN A 269 -5.08 -18.04 -18.88
N CYS A 270 -5.02 -18.74 -20.03
CA CYS A 270 -4.84 -20.18 -20.07
C CYS A 270 -3.96 -20.59 -21.26
N LEU A 271 -2.96 -21.42 -21.00
CA LEU A 271 -2.11 -22.06 -21.99
C LEU A 271 -2.17 -23.57 -21.79
N ALA A 272 -2.12 -24.34 -22.87
CA ALA A 272 -2.14 -25.79 -22.77
C ALA A 272 -1.20 -26.45 -23.77
N VAL A 273 -0.52 -27.51 -23.32
CA VAL A 273 0.40 -28.32 -24.12
C VAL A 273 0.17 -29.82 -23.90
N PRO A 274 0.53 -30.68 -24.88
CA PRO A 274 0.51 -32.12 -24.67
C PRO A 274 1.54 -32.57 -23.63
N ALA A 275 1.17 -33.53 -22.79
CA ALA A 275 2.07 -34.10 -21.79
C ALA A 275 3.27 -34.81 -22.41
N GLN A 276 4.42 -34.65 -21.75
CA GLN A 276 5.70 -35.29 -22.08
C GLN A 276 6.23 -34.99 -23.49
N GLN A 277 5.76 -33.91 -24.13
CA GLN A 277 6.26 -33.47 -25.43
C GLN A 277 6.94 -32.10 -25.32
N PRO A 278 8.10 -31.90 -25.96
CA PRO A 278 8.71 -30.58 -26.07
C PRO A 278 7.76 -29.59 -26.74
N PHE A 279 7.83 -28.34 -26.33
CA PHE A 279 7.01 -27.27 -26.88
C PHE A 279 7.84 -26.00 -27.09
N THR A 280 7.34 -25.10 -27.91
CA THR A 280 7.91 -23.77 -28.12
C THR A 280 7.00 -22.70 -27.54
N VAL A 281 7.61 -21.63 -27.03
CA VAL A 281 6.91 -20.45 -26.55
C VAL A 281 7.47 -19.25 -27.30
N SER A 282 6.63 -18.62 -28.12
CA SER A 282 6.91 -17.32 -28.71
C SER A 282 6.38 -16.24 -27.76
N VAL A 283 7.29 -15.50 -27.14
CA VAL A 283 6.98 -14.39 -26.24
C VAL A 283 7.22 -13.09 -26.99
N THR A 284 6.17 -12.29 -27.19
CA THR A 284 6.24 -10.96 -27.79
C THR A 284 5.97 -9.91 -26.71
N ASN A 285 6.91 -9.01 -26.49
CA ASN A 285 6.75 -7.85 -25.64
C ASN A 285 6.43 -6.63 -26.52
N GLN A 286 5.24 -6.05 -26.37
CA GLN A 286 4.82 -4.83 -27.06
C GLN A 286 4.95 -3.56 -26.20
N ASP A 287 5.29 -3.69 -24.92
CA ASP A 287 5.36 -2.60 -23.97
C ASP A 287 6.74 -1.93 -24.01
N ASP A 288 6.80 -0.75 -24.64
CA ASP A 288 8.03 0.03 -24.81
C ASP A 288 8.66 0.39 -23.46
N GLY A 289 9.94 0.04 -23.29
CA GLY A 289 10.69 0.31 -22.08
C GLY A 289 10.32 -0.55 -20.86
N ILE A 290 9.39 -1.49 -20.99
CA ILE A 290 8.99 -2.42 -19.92
C ILE A 290 9.61 -3.80 -20.18
N GLN A 291 10.11 -4.45 -19.13
CA GLN A 291 10.67 -5.80 -19.24
C GLN A 291 9.60 -6.85 -18.95
N HIS A 292 9.54 -7.88 -19.78
CA HIS A 292 8.71 -9.05 -19.54
C HIS A 292 9.51 -10.32 -19.68
N ASN A 293 9.11 -11.35 -18.96
CA ASN A 293 9.58 -12.71 -19.12
C ASN A 293 8.40 -13.67 -18.92
N PHE A 294 8.60 -14.94 -19.21
CA PHE A 294 7.62 -15.99 -19.07
C PHE A 294 8.23 -17.14 -18.26
N SER A 295 7.58 -17.50 -17.17
CA SER A 295 7.98 -18.60 -16.31
C SER A 295 6.81 -19.54 -16.04
N ILE A 296 7.11 -20.84 -15.91
CA ILE A 296 6.15 -21.90 -15.57
C ILE A 296 6.54 -22.48 -14.21
N TYR A 297 5.55 -22.59 -13.33
CA TYR A 297 5.65 -23.10 -11.97
C TYR A 297 4.68 -24.26 -11.74
N ASP A 298 4.98 -25.14 -10.76
CA ASP A 298 3.99 -26.09 -10.25
C ASP A 298 2.78 -25.40 -9.63
N SER A 299 3.06 -24.41 -8.81
CA SER A 299 2.09 -23.67 -8.03
C SER A 299 2.66 -22.30 -7.69
N PHE A 300 1.77 -21.41 -7.28
CA PHE A 300 2.13 -20.11 -6.73
C PHE A 300 2.88 -20.17 -5.41
N PHE A 301 2.71 -21.25 -4.65
CA PHE A 301 3.17 -21.35 -3.27
C PHE A 301 4.58 -21.90 -3.21
N GLU A 302 4.80 -23.05 -3.85
CA GLU A 302 6.12 -23.70 -3.87
C GLU A 302 7.04 -23.05 -4.91
N LYS A 303 6.46 -22.41 -5.94
CA LYS A 303 7.16 -21.78 -7.07
C LYS A 303 8.31 -22.66 -7.60
N LYS A 304 8.11 -23.98 -7.68
CA LYS A 304 9.08 -24.85 -8.32
C LYS A 304 9.09 -24.54 -9.81
N THR A 305 10.18 -23.94 -10.26
CA THR A 305 10.34 -23.51 -11.64
C THR A 305 10.55 -24.69 -12.58
N TYR A 306 9.74 -24.76 -13.64
CA TYR A 306 9.89 -25.71 -14.74
C TYR A 306 10.46 -25.06 -16.00
N PHE A 307 10.22 -23.77 -16.17
CA PHE A 307 10.72 -22.99 -17.30
C PHE A 307 10.81 -21.52 -16.90
N THR A 308 11.83 -20.81 -17.39
CA THR A 308 11.96 -19.35 -17.27
C THR A 308 12.65 -18.80 -18.50
N SER A 309 12.04 -17.82 -19.15
CA SER A 309 12.68 -17.06 -20.24
C SER A 309 13.63 -15.98 -19.69
N PRO A 310 14.57 -15.49 -20.53
CA PRO A 310 15.20 -14.20 -20.30
C PRO A 310 14.17 -13.07 -20.16
N LYS A 311 14.57 -11.99 -19.49
CA LYS A 311 13.81 -10.74 -19.45
C LYS A 311 14.03 -9.99 -20.75
N LEU A 312 12.95 -9.77 -21.47
CA LEU A 312 12.89 -9.12 -22.76
C LEU A 312 12.40 -7.68 -22.57
N LEU A 313 13.24 -6.69 -22.87
CA LEU A 313 12.85 -5.28 -22.89
C LEU A 313 12.07 -5.00 -24.19
N GLY A 314 10.85 -4.48 -24.07
CA GLY A 314 9.99 -4.21 -25.21
C GLY A 314 10.35 -2.91 -25.95
N PRO A 315 9.98 -2.79 -27.25
CA PRO A 315 9.29 -3.80 -28.06
C PRO A 315 10.26 -4.84 -28.62
N ALA A 316 10.01 -6.12 -28.37
CA ALA A 316 10.85 -7.21 -28.85
C ALA A 316 10.09 -8.54 -28.89
N SER A 317 10.66 -9.57 -29.52
CA SER A 317 10.11 -10.93 -29.49
C SER A 317 11.21 -11.96 -29.42
N GLU A 318 10.93 -13.05 -28.71
CA GLU A 318 11.83 -14.19 -28.58
C GLU A 318 11.03 -15.49 -28.70
N THR A 319 11.63 -16.53 -29.27
CA THR A 319 11.04 -17.87 -29.30
C THR A 319 11.97 -18.84 -28.62
N LEU A 320 11.42 -19.57 -27.66
CA LEU A 320 12.19 -20.43 -26.76
C LEU A 320 11.65 -21.85 -26.83
N HIS A 321 12.54 -22.81 -26.60
CA HIS A 321 12.21 -24.22 -26.54
C HIS A 321 12.14 -24.66 -25.08
N ALA A 322 11.06 -25.37 -24.73
CA ALA A 322 10.86 -25.95 -23.42
C ALA A 322 10.77 -27.48 -23.51
N SER A 323 11.28 -28.16 -22.48
CA SER A 323 11.14 -29.61 -22.36
C SER A 323 9.71 -30.00 -22.02
N GLY A 324 9.33 -31.23 -22.36
CA GLY A 324 8.01 -31.76 -22.02
C GLY A 324 7.82 -31.87 -20.51
N LEU A 325 6.58 -31.63 -20.08
CA LEU A 325 6.17 -31.66 -18.68
C LEU A 325 5.27 -32.87 -18.39
N PRO A 326 5.29 -33.41 -17.15
CA PRO A 326 4.30 -34.39 -16.72
C PRO A 326 2.86 -33.85 -16.85
N PRO A 327 1.86 -34.73 -17.03
CA PRO A 327 0.46 -34.30 -17.05
C PRO A 327 0.08 -33.67 -15.70
N GLY A 328 -0.64 -32.55 -15.74
CA GLY A 328 -1.02 -31.82 -14.54
C GLY A 328 -1.48 -30.39 -14.80
N HIS A 329 -1.84 -29.73 -13.71
CA HIS A 329 -2.11 -28.30 -13.68
C HIS A 329 -0.89 -27.59 -13.12
N TYR A 330 -0.44 -26.61 -13.88
CA TYR A 330 0.67 -25.73 -13.59
C TYR A 330 0.16 -24.31 -13.68
N TYR A 331 1.06 -23.37 -13.47
CA TYR A 331 0.78 -21.96 -13.58
C TYR A 331 1.89 -21.25 -14.33
N PHE A 332 1.54 -20.21 -15.08
CA PHE A 332 2.52 -19.36 -15.74
C PHE A 332 2.38 -17.90 -15.33
N GLN A 333 3.49 -17.18 -15.25
CA GLN A 333 3.50 -15.74 -14.97
C GLN A 333 4.65 -15.01 -15.67
N CYS A 334 4.55 -13.68 -15.70
CA CYS A 334 5.71 -12.82 -15.82
C CYS A 334 6.33 -12.61 -14.44
N ASP A 335 7.64 -12.79 -14.27
CA ASP A 335 8.30 -12.56 -12.98
C ASP A 335 8.55 -11.08 -12.71
N VAL A 336 8.57 -10.24 -13.76
CA VAL A 336 8.67 -8.79 -13.62
C VAL A 336 7.38 -8.20 -13.04
N HIS A 337 6.21 -8.69 -13.48
CA HIS A 337 4.90 -8.16 -13.05
C HIS A 337 4.05 -9.18 -12.25
N GLY A 338 4.65 -10.30 -11.86
CA GLY A 338 4.05 -11.41 -11.13
C GLY A 338 2.63 -11.79 -11.60
N PRO A 339 1.70 -12.09 -10.66
CA PRO A 339 0.36 -12.59 -10.95
C PRO A 339 -0.56 -11.66 -11.73
N ALA A 340 -0.29 -10.36 -11.84
CA ALA A 340 -1.07 -9.51 -12.76
C ALA A 340 -0.92 -9.98 -14.20
N MET A 341 0.25 -10.50 -14.55
CA MET A 341 0.53 -11.10 -15.84
C MET A 341 0.61 -12.60 -15.69
N SER A 342 -0.55 -13.24 -15.59
CA SER A 342 -0.55 -14.68 -15.37
C SER A 342 -1.77 -15.49 -15.75
N GLY A 343 -1.62 -16.82 -15.71
CA GLY A 343 -2.70 -17.73 -16.05
C GLY A 343 -2.43 -19.20 -15.76
N SER A 344 -3.46 -20.01 -15.99
CA SER A 344 -3.41 -21.47 -15.86
C SER A 344 -2.55 -22.08 -16.97
N PHE A 345 -1.70 -23.05 -16.61
CA PHE A 345 -0.93 -23.83 -17.58
C PHE A 345 -1.33 -25.30 -17.49
N VAL A 346 -2.03 -25.81 -18.50
CA VAL A 346 -2.57 -27.18 -18.50
C VAL A 346 -1.67 -28.09 -19.32
N VAL A 347 -1.18 -29.16 -18.70
CA VAL A 347 -0.44 -30.21 -19.40
C VAL A 347 -1.35 -31.42 -19.55
N ALA A 348 -1.96 -31.55 -20.73
CA ALA A 348 -3.02 -32.52 -20.97
C ALA A 348 -2.45 -33.90 -21.34
N ALA A 349 -3.00 -34.97 -20.75
CA ALA A 349 -2.63 -36.34 -21.08
C ALA A 349 -3.01 -36.66 -22.55
N PRO A 350 -2.23 -37.51 -23.26
CA PRO A 350 -2.56 -37.93 -24.61
C PRO A 350 -3.95 -38.57 -24.64
N GLY A 351 -4.88 -38.03 -25.43
CA GLY A 351 -6.23 -38.56 -25.59
C GLY A 351 -7.31 -38.01 -24.66
N SER A 352 -7.00 -36.99 -23.84
CA SER A 352 -8.02 -36.22 -23.12
C SER A 352 -8.64 -35.16 -24.05
N SER A 353 -9.83 -35.44 -24.60
CA SER A 353 -10.73 -34.42 -25.15
C SER A 353 -11.69 -33.95 -24.05
N PRO A 354 -12.17 -32.69 -24.09
CA PRO A 354 -12.99 -32.10 -23.04
C PRO A 354 -14.27 -32.88 -22.73
#